data_AF-A0A2X3ERE7-F1
#
_entry.id   AF-A0A2X3ERE7-F1
#
_cell.length_a   1.000
_cell.length_b   1.000
_cell.length_c   1.000
_cell.angle_alpha   90.00
_cell.angle_beta   90.00
_cell.angle_gamma   90.00
#
_symmetry.space_group_name_H-M   'P 1'
#
loop_
_entity.id
_entity.type
_entity.pdbx_description
1 polymer ?
#
loop_
_entity_poly.entity_id
_entity_poly.type
_entity_poly.pdbx_seq_one_letter_code
_entity_poly.pdbx_strand_id
1 'polypeptide(L)' 'MNNFDLHTPTRILFGKGAIEKLREQIPAEARVLITYGGGSVKKTGVLDQVLTALNGLDVLEFGASSRTRLTKP' A
#
# COMPACT_ATOMS: atom_id res chain seq x y z
N MET A 1 25.30 -23.24 14.35
CA MET A 1 23.96 -22.80 13.95
C MET A 1 22.97 -23.51 14.87
N ASN A 2 22.06 -22.79 15.51
CA ASN A 2 21.06 -23.40 16.40
C ASN A 2 19.77 -23.70 15.64
N ASN A 3 18.93 -24.56 16.20
CA ASN A 3 17.64 -24.87 15.62
C ASN A 3 16.75 -23.62 15.61
N PHE A 4 16.09 -23.37 14.48
CA PHE A 4 15.10 -22.32 14.32
C PHE A 4 13.91 -22.82 13.50
N ASP A 5 12.77 -22.19 13.72
CA ASP A 5 11.58 -22.28 12.87
C ASP A 5 11.33 -20.89 12.28
N LEU A 6 11.19 -20.80 10.96
CA LEU A 6 11.08 -19.55 10.22
C LEU A 6 9.79 -19.54 9.41
N HIS A 7 8.95 -18.53 9.67
CA HIS A 7 7.71 -18.30 8.95
C HIS A 7 7.71 -16.91 8.28
N THR A 8 7.65 -16.89 6.95
CA THR A 8 7.59 -15.68 6.13
C THR A 8 6.38 -15.74 5.19
N PRO A 9 5.15 -15.45 5.68
CA PRO A 9 3.91 -15.63 4.91
C PRO A 9 3.69 -14.55 3.85
N THR A 10 4.44 -13.45 3.90
CA THR A 10 4.25 -12.31 3.00
C THR A 10 4.52 -12.70 1.56
N ARG A 11 3.50 -12.54 0.71
CA ARG A 11 3.63 -12.72 -0.74
C ARG A 11 4.39 -11.55 -1.36
N ILE A 12 5.47 -11.84 -2.07
CA ILE A 12 6.27 -10.83 -2.77
C ILE A 12 5.82 -10.76 -4.23
N LEU A 13 5.31 -9.60 -4.66
CA LEU A 13 5.11 -9.27 -6.07
C LEU A 13 6.32 -8.47 -6.56
N PHE A 14 7.17 -9.09 -7.38
CA PHE A 14 8.44 -8.50 -7.83
C PHE A 14 8.48 -8.31 -9.36
N GLY A 15 9.24 -7.31 -9.80
CA GLY A 15 9.50 -7.01 -11.21
C GLY A 15 8.85 -5.72 -11.71
N LYS A 16 9.26 -5.28 -12.91
CA LYS A 16 8.64 -4.15 -13.60
C LYS A 16 7.19 -4.47 -13.91
N GLY A 17 6.27 -3.56 -13.60
CA GLY A 17 4.82 -3.76 -13.82
C GLY A 17 4.12 -4.62 -12.76
N ALA A 18 4.80 -5.04 -11.68
CA ALA A 18 4.20 -5.86 -10.63
C ALA A 18 2.94 -5.24 -9.98
N ILE A 19 2.80 -3.91 -10.06
CA ILE A 19 1.64 -3.16 -9.57
C ILE A 19 0.32 -3.53 -10.28
N GLU A 20 0.37 -4.04 -11.51
CA GLU A 20 -0.84 -4.48 -12.24
C GLU A 20 -1.53 -5.67 -11.55
N LYS A 21 -0.75 -6.49 -10.83
CA LYS A 21 -1.27 -7.65 -10.07
C LYS A 21 -1.88 -7.26 -8.71
N LEU A 22 -1.81 -5.98 -8.34
CA LEU A 22 -2.27 -5.49 -7.03
C LEU A 22 -3.77 -5.73 -6.85
N ARG A 23 -4.59 -5.46 -7.88
CA ARG A 23 -6.05 -5.58 -7.82
C ARG A 23 -6.51 -7.00 -7.48
N GLU A 24 -5.80 -8.01 -7.98
CA GLU A 24 -6.08 -9.43 -7.75
C GLU A 24 -5.80 -9.86 -6.31
N GLN A 25 -4.99 -9.10 -5.56
CA GLN A 25 -4.68 -9.39 -4.16
C GLN A 25 -5.68 -8.74 -3.19
N ILE A 26 -6.61 -7.92 -3.68
CA ILE A 26 -7.57 -7.19 -2.86
C ILE A 26 -8.99 -7.71 -3.14
N PRO A 27 -9.78 -8.03 -2.09
CA PRO A 27 -11.17 -8.43 -2.26
C PRO A 27 -11.98 -7.39 -3.05
N ALA A 28 -12.91 -7.83 -3.88
CA ALA A 28 -13.64 -6.93 -4.77
C ALA A 28 -14.55 -5.91 -4.04
N GLU A 29 -15.01 -6.26 -2.84
CA GLU A 29 -15.88 -5.41 -2.00
C GLU A 29 -15.08 -4.64 -0.93
N ALA A 30 -13.74 -4.64 -1.02
CA ALA A 30 -12.91 -4.01 0.00
C ALA A 30 -12.98 -2.49 -0.08
N ARG A 31 -13.16 -1.87 1.09
CA ARG A 31 -12.88 -0.46 1.30
C ARG A 31 -11.40 -0.29 1.67
N VAL A 32 -10.64 0.39 0.83
CA VAL A 32 -9.18 0.46 0.91
C VAL A 32 -8.75 1.83 1.44
N LEU A 33 -7.87 1.85 2.45
CA LEU A 33 -7.20 3.07 2.90
C LEU A 33 -5.74 3.05 2.45
N ILE A 34 -5.37 3.97 1.55
CA ILE A 34 -3.98 4.15 1.12
C ILE A 34 -3.30 5.12 2.09
N THR A 35 -2.25 4.64 2.75
CA THR A 35 -1.43 5.46 3.65
C THR A 35 -0.09 5.79 3.01
N TYR A 36 0.32 7.06 3.03
CA TYR A 36 1.63 7.50 2.55
C TYR A 36 2.22 8.63 3.39
N GLY A 37 3.54 8.81 3.33
CA GLY A 37 4.27 9.84 4.09
C GLY A 37 4.34 11.20 3.40
N GLY A 38 5.50 11.86 3.47
CA GLY A 38 5.76 13.26 3.08
C GLY A 38 5.59 13.65 1.60
N GLY A 39 4.77 12.94 0.83
CA GLY A 39 4.31 13.34 -0.49
C GLY A 39 5.25 13.02 -1.65
N SER A 40 6.40 12.38 -1.42
CA SER A 40 7.31 11.96 -2.50
C SER A 40 6.60 11.05 -3.52
N VAL A 41 5.77 10.13 -3.05
CA VAL A 41 4.99 9.19 -3.88
C VAL A 41 3.96 9.87 -4.80
N LYS A 42 3.52 11.09 -4.44
CA LYS A 42 2.70 11.92 -5.32
C LYS A 42 3.55 12.56 -6.42
N LYS A 43 4.71 13.11 -6.06
CA LYS A 43 5.62 13.77 -7.01
C LYS A 43 6.17 12.81 -8.06
N THR A 44 6.39 11.54 -7.70
CA THR A 44 6.93 10.52 -8.60
C THR A 44 5.86 9.80 -9.43
N GLY A 45 4.57 10.12 -9.22
CA GLY A 45 3.44 9.45 -9.91
C GLY A 45 3.19 8.01 -9.45
N VAL A 46 3.87 7.53 -8.41
CA VAL A 46 3.67 6.17 -7.88
C VAL A 46 2.28 6.03 -7.27
N LEU A 47 1.80 7.06 -6.56
CA LEU A 47 0.44 7.05 -6.02
C LEU A 47 -0.60 6.95 -7.14
N ASP A 48 -0.38 7.67 -8.26
CA ASP A 48 -1.30 7.64 -9.40
C ASP A 48 -1.38 6.25 -10.03
N GLN A 49 -0.25 5.52 -10.09
CA GLN A 49 -0.23 4.13 -10.55
C GLN A 49 -1.02 3.20 -9.62
N VAL A 50 -0.94 3.40 -8.30
CA VAL A 50 -1.72 2.64 -7.32
C VAL A 50 -3.21 2.94 -7.48
N LEU A 51 -3.60 4.21 -7.55
CA LEU A 51 -5.00 4.61 -7.75
C LEU A 51 -5.57 4.04 -9.06
N THR A 52 -4.78 4.05 -10.13
CA THR A 52 -5.15 3.45 -11.42
C THR A 52 -5.37 1.94 -11.28
N ALA A 53 -4.47 1.22 -10.60
CA ALA A 53 -4.61 -0.22 -10.38
C ALA A 53 -5.82 -0.58 -9.49
N LEU A 54 -6.25 0.33 -8.62
CA LEU A 54 -7.36 0.13 -7.69
C LEU A 54 -8.69 0.73 -8.18
N ASN A 55 -8.76 1.16 -9.44
CA ASN A 55 -9.97 1.74 -10.01
C ASN A 55 -11.18 0.78 -9.84
N GLY A 56 -12.31 1.34 -9.42
CA GLY A 56 -13.53 0.59 -9.14
C GLY A 56 -13.69 0.10 -7.69
N LEU A 57 -12.71 0.32 -6.81
CA LEU A 57 -12.86 0.12 -5.36
C LEU A 57 -13.19 1.43 -4.64
N ASP A 58 -13.78 1.33 -3.44
CA ASP A 58 -13.89 2.47 -2.52
C ASP A 58 -12.52 2.72 -1.87
N VAL A 59 -11.84 3.78 -2.32
CA VAL A 59 -10.49 4.12 -1.91
C VAL A 59 -10.48 5.44 -1.15
N LEU A 60 -9.89 5.42 0.04
CA LEU A 60 -9.59 6.59 0.85
C LEU A 60 -8.08 6.80 0.93
N GLU A 61 -7.65 8.05 1.10
CA GLU A 61 -6.25 8.40 1.27
C GLU A 61 -5.97 8.98 2.65
N PHE A 62 -4.83 8.62 3.24
CA PHE A 62 -4.29 9.22 4.44
C PHE A 62 -2.81 9.60 4.25
N GLY A 63 -2.56 10.89 4.08
CA GLY A 63 -1.23 11.46 3.97
C GLY A 63 -0.67 11.88 5.33
N ALA A 64 0.37 11.19 5.81
CA ALA A 64 1.08 11.52 7.03
C ALA A 64 2.18 12.56 6.76
N SER A 65 2.08 13.74 7.36
CA SER A 65 3.20 14.68 7.43
C SER A 65 4.20 14.22 8.50
N SER A 66 5.44 14.71 8.46
CA SER A 66 6.47 14.42 9.48
C SER A 66 6.06 14.79 10.92
N ARG A 67 4.93 15.49 11.11
CA ARG A 67 4.33 15.84 12.40
C ARG A 67 2.99 15.14 12.66
N THR A 68 2.76 13.94 12.12
CA THR A 68 1.55 13.16 12.44
C THR A 68 1.61 12.72 13.90
N ARG A 69 1.10 13.56 14.80
CA ARG A 69 0.89 13.25 16.21
C ARG A 69 -0.40 12.47 16.33
N LEU A 70 -0.40 11.40 17.13
CA LEU A 70 -1.62 10.88 17.73
C LEU A 70 -2.17 11.98 18.65
N THR A 71 -3.01 12.86 18.13
CA THR A 71 -3.85 13.70 19.00
C THR A 71 -4.87 12.75 19.62
N LYS A 72 -4.61 12.33 20.87
CA LYS A 72 -5.67 11.80 21.73
C LYS A 72 -6.77 12.87 21.87
N PRO A 73 -8.04 12.48 22.00
CA PRO A 73 -9.13 13.42 22.30
C PRO A 73 -8.87 14.19 23.59
#